data_AF-A0A670ZN19-F1
#
_entry.id   AF-A0A670ZN19-F1
#
_cell.length_a   1.000
_cell.length_b   1.000
_cell.length_c   1.000
_cell.angle_alpha   90.00
_cell.angle_beta   90.00
_cell.angle_gamma   90.00
#
_symmetry.space_group_name_H-M   'P 1'
#
loop_
_entity.id
_entity.type
_entity.pdbx_description
1 polymer ?
#
loop_
_entity_poly.entity_id
_entity_poly.type
_entity_poly.pdbx_seq_one_letter_code
_entity_poly.pdbx_strand_id
1 'polypeptide(L)'
;LSLSNERLNQSMSATVLYLQIKGYIPSYLDKDEQCVVCGDKATGYHYRCITCEGCKGFFRRTIQKNLHPTYSCKYDGSCVIDKINRNQCQLCRFKKCIAVGMAMDLVLDDSKRVAKRKLIEENRERRRKEEMMKSLQHRLEPTADEWELIHIATDAHCSTNAQGSHWKQKRKFLVNSKGGKVTLHHVMMS
;
A
#
# COMPACT_ATOMS: atom_id res chain seq x y z
N LEU A 1 30.35 23.93 9.36
CA LEU A 1 30.10 23.71 7.91
C LEU A 1 30.73 22.35 7.54
N SER A 2 30.32 21.24 8.17
CA SER A 2 29.22 20.33 7.76
C SER A 2 29.47 19.59 6.42
N LEU A 3 30.51 18.77 6.41
CA LEU A 3 30.64 17.53 5.63
C LEU A 3 30.50 16.44 6.71
N SER A 4 29.60 15.48 6.71
CA SER A 4 29.27 14.51 5.66
C SER A 4 27.88 13.93 5.98
N ASN A 5 26.89 14.19 5.12
CA ASN A 5 25.55 13.63 5.24
C ASN A 5 25.39 12.41 4.33
N GLU A 6 26.36 11.50 4.40
CA GLU A 6 26.34 10.22 3.70
C GLU A 6 26.47 9.09 4.74
N ARG A 7 25.61 8.08 4.61
CA ARG A 7 25.45 6.88 5.47
C ARG A 7 24.43 6.96 6.61
N LEU A 8 23.18 7.27 6.27
CA LEU A 8 22.02 6.78 7.04
C LEU A 8 21.22 5.76 6.22
N ASN A 9 21.89 4.71 5.72
CA ASN A 9 21.19 3.55 5.18
C ASN A 9 21.98 2.25 5.37
N GLN A 10 22.39 1.98 6.61
CA GLN A 10 23.01 0.71 6.99
C GLN A 10 22.25 0.09 8.17
N SER A 11 21.77 -1.14 7.94
CA SER A 11 21.19 -2.11 8.88
C SER A 11 19.98 -1.67 9.72
N MET A 12 18.78 -1.70 9.11
CA MET A 12 17.58 -1.99 9.91
C MET A 12 17.59 -3.50 10.22
N SER A 13 17.84 -3.87 11.49
CA SER A 13 17.82 -5.26 11.95
C SER A 13 16.50 -5.96 11.61
N ALA A 14 16.52 -7.27 11.38
CA ALA A 14 15.32 -8.11 11.19
C ALA A 14 14.29 -7.94 12.33
N THR A 15 14.74 -7.54 13.53
CA THR A 15 13.87 -7.17 14.67
C THR A 15 13.00 -5.94 14.38
N VAL A 16 13.52 -4.95 13.65
CA VAL A 16 12.79 -3.73 13.26
C VAL A 16 11.73 -4.05 12.19
N LEU A 17 12.05 -4.97 11.27
CA LEU A 17 11.08 -5.48 10.28
C LEU A 17 10.01 -6.37 10.93
N TYR A 18 10.35 -7.15 11.95
CA TYR A 18 9.41 -8.01 12.68
C TYR A 18 8.37 -7.20 13.50
N LEU A 19 8.78 -6.07 14.08
CA LEU A 19 7.89 -5.13 14.77
C LEU A 19 6.85 -4.46 13.85
N GLN A 20 7.09 -4.47 12.54
CA GLN A 20 6.24 -3.78 11.58
C GLN A 20 5.08 -4.64 11.04
N ILE A 21 5.03 -5.95 11.36
CA ILE A 21 4.07 -6.91 10.77
C ILE A 21 3.00 -7.37 11.76
N LYS A 22 3.22 -7.27 13.07
CA LYS A 22 2.17 -7.47 14.08
C LYS A 22 2.01 -6.18 14.86
N GLY A 23 0.79 -5.66 14.89
CA GLY A 23 0.45 -4.36 15.48
C GLY A 23 1.21 -4.12 16.78
N TYR A 24 1.92 -2.99 16.84
CA TYR A 24 2.69 -2.56 17.99
C TYR A 24 1.83 -2.65 19.25
N ILE A 25 2.13 -3.64 20.11
CA ILE A 25 1.62 -3.74 21.47
C ILE A 25 2.71 -3.09 22.33
N PRO A 26 2.47 -1.90 22.89
CA PRO A 26 3.41 -1.27 23.80
C PRO A 26 3.87 -2.23 24.90
N SER A 27 5.14 -2.15 25.30
CA SER A 27 5.75 -3.09 26.26
C SER A 27 5.10 -3.09 27.66
N TYR A 28 4.26 -2.09 27.94
CA TYR A 28 3.49 -1.96 29.19
C TYR A 28 2.07 -2.57 29.11
N LEU A 29 1.68 -3.14 27.97
CA LEU A 29 0.45 -3.92 27.83
C LEU A 29 0.76 -5.40 28.07
N ASP A 30 0.14 -5.99 29.08
CA ASP A 30 0.24 -7.42 29.33
C ASP A 30 -0.33 -8.23 28.14
N LYS A 31 0.27 -9.39 27.87
CA LYS A 31 -0.01 -10.20 26.67
C LYS A 31 -1.45 -10.75 26.58
N ASP A 32 -2.23 -10.61 27.65
CA ASP A 32 -3.57 -11.16 27.82
C ASP A 32 -4.64 -10.10 28.13
N GLU A 33 -4.35 -8.84 27.80
CA GLU A 33 -5.31 -7.76 27.99
C GLU A 33 -6.58 -7.99 27.16
N GLN A 34 -7.74 -7.74 27.78
CA GLN A 34 -9.05 -7.96 27.18
C GLN A 34 -9.62 -6.68 26.57
N CYS A 35 -10.38 -6.83 25.49
CA CYS A 35 -11.08 -5.72 24.87
C CYS A 35 -12.12 -5.15 25.83
N VAL A 36 -11.97 -3.89 26.22
CA VAL A 36 -12.86 -3.21 27.18
C VAL A 36 -14.32 -3.10 26.70
N VAL A 37 -14.58 -3.35 25.40
CA VAL A 37 -15.93 -3.33 24.81
C VAL A 37 -16.62 -4.69 24.88
N CYS A 38 -15.92 -5.79 24.60
CA CYS A 38 -16.53 -7.10 24.38
C CYS A 38 -15.79 -8.29 25.00
N GLY A 39 -14.72 -8.07 25.78
CA GLY A 39 -13.95 -9.12 26.46
C GLY A 39 -13.06 -10.02 25.56
N ASP A 40 -13.21 -9.95 24.23
CA ASP A 40 -12.34 -10.66 23.28
C ASP A 40 -10.87 -10.21 23.40
N LYS A 41 -9.92 -11.03 22.92
CA LYS A 41 -8.48 -10.74 23.01
C LYS A 41 -8.14 -9.39 22.36
N ALA A 42 -7.55 -8.47 23.13
CA ALA A 42 -7.15 -7.17 22.61
C ALA A 42 -5.92 -7.29 21.71
N THR A 43 -5.78 -6.36 20.77
CA THR A 43 -4.59 -6.25 19.91
C THR A 43 -3.78 -4.99 20.18
N GLY A 44 -4.10 -4.28 21.27
CA GLY A 44 -3.47 -3.03 21.69
C GLY A 44 -4.45 -1.87 21.76
N TYR A 45 -3.91 -0.65 21.79
CA TYR A 45 -4.70 0.58 21.81
C TYR A 45 -5.22 0.93 20.42
N HIS A 46 -6.53 1.10 20.31
CA HIS A 46 -7.18 1.68 19.14
C HIS A 46 -8.12 2.77 19.60
N TYR A 47 -7.96 3.96 19.02
CA TYR A 47 -8.80 5.12 19.37
C TYR A 47 -8.78 5.42 20.89
N ARG A 48 -7.59 5.37 21.51
CA ARG A 48 -7.32 5.55 22.95
C ARG A 48 -7.76 4.43 23.90
N CYS A 49 -8.40 3.37 23.42
CA CYS A 49 -8.86 2.26 24.27
C CYS A 49 -8.22 0.92 23.87
N ILE A 50 -8.03 0.05 24.86
CA ILE A 50 -7.55 -1.31 24.65
C ILE A 50 -8.68 -2.14 24.03
N THR A 51 -8.56 -2.49 22.75
CA THR A 51 -9.65 -3.14 22.03
C THR A 51 -9.16 -4.23 21.09
N CYS A 52 -10.06 -5.13 20.70
CA CYS A 52 -9.81 -6.14 19.67
C CYS A 52 -9.99 -5.55 18.26
N GLU A 53 -9.48 -6.25 17.23
CA GLU A 53 -9.65 -5.84 15.82
C GLU A 53 -11.12 -5.73 15.40
N GLY A 54 -12.00 -6.55 15.99
CA GLY A 54 -13.43 -6.50 15.73
C GLY A 54 -14.06 -5.17 16.13
N CYS A 55 -13.79 -4.70 17.36
CA CYS A 55 -14.33 -3.43 17.86
C CYS A 55 -13.62 -2.21 17.24
N LYS A 56 -12.31 -2.29 17.00
CA LYS A 56 -11.56 -1.31 16.20
C LYS A 56 -12.19 -1.11 14.82
N GLY A 57 -12.42 -2.19 14.09
CA GLY A 57 -12.96 -2.15 12.73
C GLY A 57 -14.42 -1.69 12.70
N PHE A 58 -15.23 -2.12 13.66
CA PHE A 58 -16.60 -1.66 13.84
C PHE A 58 -16.63 -0.14 14.06
N PHE A 59 -15.95 0.35 15.09
CA PHE A 59 -15.89 1.78 15.42
C PHE A 59 -15.44 2.63 14.24
N ARG A 60 -14.34 2.25 13.57
CA ARG A 60 -13.84 2.94 12.37
C ARG A 60 -14.91 3.08 11.30
N ARG A 61 -15.59 1.98 10.93
CA ARG A 61 -16.60 2.00 9.87
C ARG A 61 -17.82 2.81 10.29
N THR A 62 -18.24 2.71 11.54
CA THR A 62 -19.37 3.46 12.07
C THR A 62 -19.15 4.97 11.96
N ILE A 63 -17.96 5.45 12.33
CA ILE A 63 -17.63 6.88 12.25
C ILE A 63 -17.43 7.32 10.79
N GLN A 64 -16.63 6.59 10.00
CA GLN A 64 -16.33 6.98 8.61
C GLN A 64 -17.55 7.05 7.71
N LYS A 65 -18.53 6.17 7.92
CA LYS A 65 -19.76 6.11 7.12
C LYS A 65 -20.95 6.78 7.81
N ASN A 66 -20.73 7.46 8.93
CA ASN A 66 -21.77 8.08 9.76
C ASN A 66 -22.98 7.15 10.01
N LEU A 67 -22.71 5.91 10.44
CA LEU A 67 -23.75 4.88 10.61
C LEU A 67 -24.40 4.90 12.00
N HIS A 68 -23.78 5.56 12.99
CA HIS A 68 -24.34 5.55 14.34
C HIS A 68 -25.77 6.12 14.45
N PRO A 69 -26.21 7.11 13.64
CA PRO A 69 -27.60 7.58 13.69
C PRO A 69 -28.60 6.57 13.13
N THR A 70 -28.16 5.62 12.29
CA THR A 70 -29.03 4.61 11.66
C THR A 70 -29.18 3.35 12.50
N TYR A 71 -28.34 3.19 13.53
CA TYR A 71 -28.41 2.04 14.42
C TYR A 71 -29.63 2.13 15.33
N SER A 72 -30.42 1.06 15.34
CA SER A 72 -31.56 0.89 16.24
C SER A 72 -31.39 -0.38 17.06
N CYS A 73 -31.80 -0.34 18.34
CA CYS A 73 -31.89 -1.52 19.18
C CYS A 73 -33.27 -2.16 19.02
N LYS A 74 -33.32 -3.49 18.96
CA LYS A 74 -34.56 -4.27 18.91
C LYS A 74 -35.18 -4.53 20.30
N TYR A 75 -34.48 -4.12 21.36
CA TYR A 75 -34.81 -4.35 22.76
C TYR A 75 -34.78 -3.01 23.52
N ASP A 76 -34.41 -3.03 24.80
CA ASP A 76 -34.35 -1.89 25.73
C ASP A 76 -33.16 -0.93 25.53
N GLY A 77 -32.18 -1.31 24.71
CA GLY A 77 -30.97 -0.50 24.52
C GLY A 77 -29.87 -0.76 25.54
N SER A 78 -29.97 -1.89 26.27
CA SER A 78 -29.01 -2.37 27.27
C SER A 78 -28.45 -3.77 26.94
N CYS A 79 -28.43 -4.15 25.65
CA CYS A 79 -27.91 -5.46 25.25
C CYS A 79 -26.49 -5.70 25.78
N VAL A 80 -26.27 -6.88 26.36
CA VAL A 80 -24.93 -7.36 26.76
C VAL A 80 -24.04 -7.45 25.52
N ILE A 81 -22.80 -6.97 25.64
CA ILE A 81 -21.80 -6.98 24.56
C ILE A 81 -20.60 -7.80 25.03
N ASP A 82 -20.46 -8.99 24.44
CA ASP A 82 -19.37 -9.94 24.64
C ASP A 82 -18.82 -10.43 23.29
N LYS A 83 -17.83 -11.31 23.31
CA LYS A 83 -17.17 -11.84 22.11
C LYS A 83 -18.15 -12.47 21.12
N ILE A 84 -19.20 -13.11 21.62
CA ILE A 84 -20.16 -13.93 20.86
C ILE A 84 -21.31 -13.06 20.35
N ASN A 85 -21.91 -12.25 21.22
CA ASN A 85 -23.14 -11.49 20.92
C ASN A 85 -22.89 -10.05 20.43
N ARG A 86 -21.65 -9.55 20.39
CA ARG A 86 -21.33 -8.18 19.92
C ARG A 86 -21.85 -7.82 18.53
N ASN A 87 -22.28 -8.78 17.71
CA ASN A 87 -22.86 -8.52 16.39
C ASN A 87 -24.41 -8.46 16.40
N GLN A 88 -25.06 -8.81 17.51
CA GLN A 88 -26.52 -8.86 17.61
C GLN A 88 -27.16 -7.47 17.68
N CYS A 89 -26.49 -6.49 18.32
CA CYS A 89 -26.99 -5.13 18.42
C CYS A 89 -25.88 -4.09 18.15
N GLN A 90 -25.97 -3.43 17.00
CA GLN A 90 -25.01 -2.39 16.60
C GLN A 90 -25.12 -1.14 17.48
N LEU A 91 -26.35 -0.74 17.86
CA LEU A 91 -26.58 0.43 18.70
C LEU A 91 -25.91 0.25 20.06
N CYS A 92 -26.20 -0.83 20.79
CA CYS A 92 -25.62 -1.09 22.10
C CYS A 92 -24.10 -1.27 22.04
N ARG A 93 -23.58 -1.93 20.99
CA ARG A 93 -22.13 -2.03 20.78
C ARG A 93 -21.48 -0.66 20.60
N PHE A 94 -22.06 0.21 19.78
CA PHE A 94 -21.53 1.55 19.57
C PHE A 94 -21.64 2.43 20.82
N LYS A 95 -22.78 2.38 21.53
CA LYS A 95 -22.95 3.05 22.82
C LYS A 95 -21.87 2.60 23.81
N LYS A 96 -21.57 1.30 23.87
CA LYS A 96 -20.48 0.77 24.71
C LYS A 96 -19.11 1.28 24.27
N CYS A 97 -18.81 1.34 22.97
CA CYS A 97 -17.57 1.93 22.44
C CYS A 97 -17.37 3.39 22.92
N ILE A 98 -18.42 4.20 22.87
CA ILE A 98 -18.37 5.59 23.34
C ILE A 98 -18.23 5.63 24.87
N ALA A 99 -18.99 4.82 25.60
CA ALA A 99 -18.96 4.78 27.05
C ALA A 99 -17.58 4.41 27.64
N VAL A 100 -16.80 3.56 26.96
CA VAL A 100 -15.42 3.22 27.37
C VAL A 100 -14.37 4.24 26.92
N GLY A 101 -14.76 5.29 26.19
CA GLY A 101 -13.88 6.39 25.79
C GLY A 101 -13.21 6.27 24.43
N MET A 102 -13.75 5.47 23.49
CA MET A 102 -13.17 5.41 22.14
C MET A 102 -13.29 6.77 21.43
N ALA A 103 -12.16 7.30 20.98
CA ALA A 103 -12.04 8.67 20.49
C ALA A 103 -12.41 8.79 18.99
N MET A 104 -13.53 9.45 18.70
CA MET A 104 -14.08 9.62 17.34
C MET A 104 -13.20 10.49 16.45
N ASP A 105 -12.55 11.51 17.03
CA ASP A 105 -11.66 12.47 16.37
C ASP A 105 -10.39 11.82 15.77
N LEU A 106 -9.96 10.68 16.32
CA LEU A 106 -8.85 9.90 15.80
C LEU A 106 -9.22 9.08 14.56
N VAL A 107 -10.50 9.02 14.19
CA VAL A 107 -10.93 8.45 12.91
C VAL A 107 -10.77 9.51 11.83
N LEU A 108 -9.86 9.27 10.88
CA LEU A 108 -9.62 10.19 9.77
C LEU A 108 -10.89 10.47 8.96
N ASP A 109 -11.21 11.76 8.85
CA ASP A 109 -12.17 12.30 7.90
C ASP A 109 -11.79 12.01 6.44
N ASP A 110 -12.72 12.29 5.53
CA ASP A 110 -12.55 11.96 4.11
C ASP A 110 -11.38 12.70 3.48
N SER A 111 -11.19 13.99 3.80
CA SER A 111 -10.08 14.81 3.28
C SER A 111 -8.73 14.24 3.68
N LYS A 112 -8.50 13.99 4.98
CA LYS A 112 -7.24 13.42 5.48
C LYS A 112 -7.01 12.00 4.97
N ARG A 113 -8.07 11.21 4.77
CA ARG A 113 -7.96 9.86 4.21
C ARG A 113 -7.51 9.88 2.75
N VAL A 114 -8.07 10.77 1.94
CA VAL A 114 -7.66 10.97 0.54
C VAL A 114 -6.22 11.47 0.48
N ALA A 115 -5.87 12.48 1.28
CA ALA A 115 -4.51 13.00 1.37
C ALA A 115 -3.49 11.90 1.75
N LYS A 116 -3.80 11.09 2.77
CA LYS A 116 -2.97 9.96 3.17
C LYS A 116 -2.81 8.92 2.06
N ARG A 117 -3.88 8.60 1.32
CA ARG A 117 -3.82 7.66 0.18
C ARG A 117 -2.93 8.19 -0.93
N LYS A 118 -3.08 9.46 -1.29
CA LYS A 118 -2.25 10.13 -2.29
C LYS A 118 -0.77 10.09 -1.89
N LEU A 119 -0.46 10.48 -0.66
CA LEU A 119 0.90 10.42 -0.12
C LEU A 119 1.50 9.01 -0.15
N ILE A 120 0.70 7.97 0.16
CA ILE A 120 1.16 6.58 0.10
C ILE A 120 1.50 6.19 -1.34
N GLU A 121 0.66 6.54 -2.31
CA GLU A 121 0.91 6.18 -3.71
C GLU A 121 2.12 6.91 -4.28
N GLU A 122 2.22 8.22 -4.05
CA GLU A 122 3.38 9.02 -4.46
C GLU A 122 4.69 8.48 -3.87
N ASN A 123 4.67 8.05 -2.60
CA ASN A 123 5.84 7.43 -1.99
C ASN A 123 6.18 6.06 -2.58
N ARG A 124 5.18 5.27 -2.99
CA ARG A 124 5.41 3.98 -3.67
C ARG A 124 6.00 4.20 -5.05
N GLU A 125 5.48 5.17 -5.80
CA GLU A 125 6.03 5.55 -7.10
C GLU A 125 7.47 6.04 -6.99
N ARG A 126 7.77 6.89 -6.00
CA ARG A 126 9.12 7.36 -5.74
C ARG A 126 10.08 6.19 -5.46
N ARG A 127 9.71 5.26 -4.58
CA ARG A 127 10.53 4.07 -4.30
C ARG A 127 10.77 3.21 -5.54
N ARG A 128 9.73 2.99 -6.36
CA ARG A 128 9.88 2.26 -7.63
C ARG A 128 10.86 2.95 -8.59
N LYS A 129 10.80 4.28 -8.70
CA LYS A 129 11.73 5.07 -9.54
C LYS A 129 13.17 5.00 -8.99
N GLU A 130 13.34 5.15 -7.68
CA GLU A 130 14.64 5.05 -7.02
C GLU A 130 15.26 3.64 -7.22
N GLU A 131 14.47 2.58 -7.08
CA GLU A 131 14.89 1.20 -7.34
C GLU A 131 15.29 0.97 -8.80
N MET A 132 14.51 1.48 -9.74
CA MET A 132 14.83 1.43 -11.18
C MET A 132 16.11 2.20 -11.52
N MET A 133 16.29 3.41 -10.98
CA MET A 133 17.53 4.16 -11.19
C MET A 133 18.74 3.45 -10.59
N LYS A 134 18.58 2.87 -9.39
CA LYS A 134 19.65 2.08 -8.75
C LYS A 134 20.01 0.84 -9.57
N SER A 135 19.03 0.17 -10.19
CA SER A 135 19.33 -0.97 -11.07
C SER A 135 20.07 -0.55 -12.34
N LEU A 136 19.77 0.63 -12.89
CA LEU A 136 20.50 1.20 -14.02
C LEU A 136 21.95 1.55 -13.64
N GLN A 137 22.13 2.13 -12.45
CA GLN A 137 23.45 2.55 -11.96
C GLN A 137 24.36 1.36 -11.59
N HIS A 138 23.77 0.18 -11.32
CA HIS A 138 24.50 -1.06 -11.11
C HIS A 138 24.65 -1.91 -12.38
N ARG A 139 24.28 -1.40 -13.57
CA ARG A 139 24.70 -2.06 -14.81
C ARG A 139 26.23 -1.97 -14.88
N LEU A 140 26.89 -3.12 -14.89
CA LEU A 140 28.33 -3.19 -15.11
C LEU A 140 28.62 -2.50 -16.44
N GLU A 141 29.68 -1.68 -16.47
CA GLU A 141 30.17 -1.19 -17.76
C GLU A 141 30.57 -2.39 -18.62
N PRO A 142 30.24 -2.39 -19.91
CA PRO A 142 30.70 -3.45 -20.81
C PRO A 142 32.22 -3.52 -20.79
N THR A 143 32.76 -4.72 -20.78
CA THR A 143 34.19 -4.97 -20.99
C THR A 143 34.62 -4.55 -22.40
N ALA A 144 35.94 -4.46 -22.65
CA ALA A 144 36.45 -4.05 -23.96
C ALA A 144 35.92 -4.93 -25.12
N ASP A 145 35.91 -6.25 -24.91
CA ASP A 145 35.41 -7.21 -25.90
C ASP A 145 33.89 -7.06 -26.12
N GLU A 146 33.13 -6.80 -25.05
CA GLU A 146 31.69 -6.53 -25.15
C GLU A 146 31.42 -5.21 -25.87
N TRP A 147 32.23 -4.17 -25.65
CA TRP A 147 32.16 -2.92 -26.40
C TRP A 147 32.42 -3.11 -27.89
N GLU A 148 33.44 -3.90 -28.23
CA GLU A 148 33.75 -4.22 -29.63
C GLU A 148 32.57 -4.92 -30.31
N LEU A 149 31.96 -5.91 -29.65
CA LEU A 149 30.76 -6.58 -30.14
C LEU A 149 29.57 -5.62 -30.30
N ILE A 150 29.35 -4.71 -29.34
CA ILE A 150 28.31 -3.68 -29.42
C ILE A 150 28.53 -2.77 -30.63
N HIS A 151 29.78 -2.34 -30.88
CA HIS A 151 30.12 -1.50 -32.03
C HIS A 151 29.91 -2.21 -33.36
N ILE A 152 30.39 -3.45 -33.50
CA ILE A 152 30.20 -4.26 -34.71
C ILE A 152 28.70 -4.44 -35.01
N ALA A 153 27.89 -4.78 -33.99
CA ALA A 153 26.44 -4.95 -34.16
C ALA A 153 25.75 -3.63 -34.53
N THR A 154 26.17 -2.52 -33.91
CA THR A 154 25.65 -1.18 -34.19
C THR A 154 25.99 -0.73 -35.61
N ASP A 155 27.23 -0.94 -36.05
CA ASP A 155 27.70 -0.57 -37.39
C ASP A 155 27.05 -1.44 -38.47
N ALA A 156 26.89 -2.75 -38.21
CA ALA A 156 26.11 -3.63 -39.07
C ALA A 156 24.65 -3.16 -39.18
N HIS A 157 24.02 -2.75 -38.06
CA HIS A 157 22.68 -2.18 -38.09
C HIS A 157 22.63 -0.86 -38.87
N CYS A 158 23.61 0.03 -38.68
CA CYS A 158 23.65 1.32 -39.37
C CYS A 158 23.88 1.17 -40.88
N SER A 159 24.79 0.28 -41.27
CA SER A 159 25.10 -0.02 -42.68
C SER A 159 23.97 -0.75 -43.40
N THR A 160 23.15 -1.52 -42.69
CA THR A 160 21.99 -2.23 -43.28
C THR A 160 20.67 -1.46 -43.18
N ASN A 161 20.51 -0.54 -42.22
CA ASN A 161 19.20 0.04 -41.88
C ASN A 161 19.18 1.55 -41.61
N ALA A 162 20.30 2.26 -41.59
CA ALA A 162 20.34 3.68 -41.21
C ALA A 162 21.08 4.57 -42.21
N GLN A 163 20.74 4.49 -43.49
CA GLN A 163 20.86 5.67 -44.36
C GLN A 163 19.55 5.91 -45.13
N GLY A 164 18.73 6.81 -44.59
CA GLY A 164 17.64 7.46 -45.30
C GLY A 164 16.24 7.27 -44.69
N SER A 165 15.46 8.33 -44.74
CA SER A 165 14.02 8.41 -44.44
C SER A 165 13.12 7.46 -45.26
N HIS A 166 13.69 6.62 -46.12
CA HIS A 166 12.99 5.73 -47.05
C HIS A 166 12.34 4.51 -46.37
N TRP A 167 12.90 3.97 -45.28
CA TRP A 167 12.33 2.80 -44.59
C TRP A 167 10.98 3.09 -43.90
N LYS A 168 10.67 4.37 -43.61
CA LYS A 168 9.38 4.78 -43.02
C LYS A 168 8.21 4.73 -44.02
N GLN A 169 8.46 4.72 -45.33
CA GLN A 169 7.42 4.85 -46.36
C GLN A 169 6.70 3.53 -46.74
N LYS A 170 7.26 2.37 -46.37
CA LYS A 170 6.72 1.04 -46.77
C LYS A 170 6.00 0.26 -45.66
N ARG A 171 5.64 0.88 -44.54
CA ARG A 171 4.57 0.33 -43.71
C ARG A 171 3.23 0.85 -44.20
N LYS A 172 2.66 0.15 -45.21
CA LYS A 172 1.20 0.16 -45.35
C LYS A 172 0.66 -0.52 -44.10
N PHE A 173 0.30 0.27 -43.09
CA PHE A 173 -0.58 -0.21 -42.05
C PHE A 173 -1.85 -0.67 -42.76
N LEU A 174 -2.10 -1.97 -42.80
CA LEU A 174 -3.38 -2.49 -43.20
C LEU A 174 -4.37 -2.02 -42.13
N VAL A 175 -5.00 -0.88 -42.38
CA VAL A 175 -6.22 -0.50 -41.68
C VAL A 175 -7.29 -1.42 -42.24
N ASN A 176 -7.48 -2.58 -41.61
CA ASN A 176 -8.73 -3.29 -41.75
C ASN A 176 -9.63 -2.89 -40.59
N SER A 177 -10.70 -2.21 -40.99
CA SER A 177 -11.90 -1.95 -40.22
C SER A 177 -12.38 -3.20 -39.48
N LYS A 178 -12.93 -2.93 -38.28
CA LYS A 178 -13.72 -3.79 -37.39
C LYS A 178 -12.92 -4.48 -36.26
N GLY A 179 -12.84 -3.74 -35.15
CA GLY A 179 -12.97 -4.24 -33.78
C GLY A 179 -11.95 -5.25 -33.28
N GLY A 180 -11.02 -4.80 -32.43
CA GLY A 180 -10.22 -5.71 -31.60
C GLY A 180 -8.83 -5.18 -31.28
N LYS A 181 -8.42 -5.31 -30.01
CA LYS A 181 -7.17 -4.85 -29.41
C LYS A 181 -5.92 -5.17 -30.25
N VAL A 182 -5.00 -4.21 -30.38
CA VAL A 182 -3.66 -4.44 -30.95
C VAL A 182 -2.71 -4.87 -29.84
N THR A 183 -2.31 -6.14 -29.83
CA THR A 183 -1.17 -6.63 -29.05
C THR A 183 0.09 -6.57 -29.92
N LEU A 184 1.15 -5.92 -29.43
CA LEU A 184 2.48 -6.01 -30.04
C LEU A 184 3.03 -7.42 -29.79
N HIS A 185 2.98 -8.30 -30.80
CA HIS A 185 3.84 -9.48 -30.80
C HIS A 185 5.14 -9.13 -31.52
N HIS A 186 6.26 -9.22 -30.78
CA HIS A 186 7.59 -9.25 -31.36
C HIS A 186 7.72 -10.55 -32.17
N VAL A 187 7.79 -10.45 -33.49
CA VAL A 187 8.27 -11.55 -34.32
C VAL A 187 9.77 -11.35 -34.46
N MET A 188 10.55 -12.12 -33.69
CA MET A 188 11.94 -12.39 -34.03
C MET A 188 11.95 -13.17 -35.35
N MET A 189 12.59 -12.64 -36.38
CA MET A 189 12.88 -13.39 -37.59
C MET A 189 14.33 -13.88 -37.55
N SER A 190 14.48 -15.18 -37.78
CA SER A 190 15.71 -15.91 -38.12
C SER A 190 16.39 -15.36 -39.37
#